data_AF-A0A519YMY3-F1
#
_entry.id   AF-A0A519YMY3-F1
#
_cell.length_a   1.000
_cell.length_b   1.000
_cell.length_c   1.000
_cell.angle_alpha   90.00
_cell.angle_beta   90.00
_cell.angle_gamma   90.00
#
_symmetry.space_group_name_H-M   'P 1'
#
loop_
_entity.id
_entity.type
_entity.pdbx_description
1 polymer ?
#
loop_
_entity_poly.entity_id
_entity_poly.type
_entity_poly.pdbx_seq_one_letter_code
_entity_poly.pdbx_strand_id
1 'polypeptide(L)'
;MSELLLFTTRSFTTRNLLIHNLLTPSLNTETLRGLAHLARLEFDPAREGQMLTDLNKILDWVAQLEKVDTDGVQPLVHLSHEINVLRDDVATNSISHQDGLRNAPRKDSDYFRVPKVLD
;
A
#
# COMPACT_ATOMS: atom_id res chain seq x y z
N MET A 1 -19.08 5.02 -37.67
CA MET A 1 -19.29 5.78 -36.43
C MET A 1 -19.38 4.77 -35.29
N SER A 2 -18.38 3.88 -35.17
CA SER A 2 -17.12 4.07 -34.41
C SER A 2 -17.35 3.95 -32.90
N GLU A 3 -17.22 2.69 -32.46
CA GLU A 3 -16.67 2.21 -31.20
C GLU A 3 -16.43 3.24 -30.09
N LEU A 4 -17.14 3.08 -28.97
CA LEU A 4 -16.62 3.45 -27.65
C LEU A 4 -16.84 2.28 -26.67
N LEU A 5 -15.94 1.31 -26.84
CA LEU A 5 -15.37 0.36 -25.88
C LEU A 5 -16.09 0.12 -24.54
N LEU A 6 -16.71 -1.06 -24.47
CA LEU A 6 -16.81 -1.91 -23.29
C LEU A 6 -15.48 -1.94 -22.52
N PHE A 7 -15.42 -1.27 -21.36
CA PHE A 7 -14.48 -1.60 -20.29
C PHE A 7 -15.26 -2.22 -19.12
N THR A 8 -15.95 -3.31 -19.43
CA THR A 8 -16.49 -4.24 -18.44
C THR A 8 -15.67 -5.53 -18.55
N THR A 9 -15.24 -6.04 -17.41
CA THR A 9 -14.52 -7.31 -17.23
C THR A 9 -13.16 -7.43 -17.93
N ARG A 10 -12.12 -6.78 -17.38
CA ARG A 10 -10.77 -7.36 -17.51
C ARG A 10 -10.69 -8.55 -16.58
N SER A 11 -10.99 -9.71 -17.16
CA SER A 11 -10.59 -11.04 -16.71
C SER A 11 -9.22 -11.00 -16.03
N PHE A 12 -9.18 -11.41 -14.75
CA PHE A 12 -7.96 -11.68 -13.99
C PHE A 12 -7.30 -13.01 -14.39
N THR A 13 -7.53 -13.47 -15.62
CA THR A 13 -6.89 -14.66 -16.17
C THR A 13 -5.81 -14.22 -17.14
N THR A 14 -4.59 -14.03 -16.63
CA THR A 14 -3.27 -14.28 -17.27
C THR A 14 -2.21 -13.38 -16.63
N ARG A 15 -1.80 -13.69 -15.39
CA ARG A 15 -0.46 -13.37 -14.86
C ARG A 15 -0.12 -14.19 -13.61
N ASN A 16 -0.53 -15.46 -13.58
CA ASN A 16 -0.20 -16.40 -12.51
C ASN A 16 1.15 -17.11 -12.73
N LEU A 17 2.09 -16.49 -13.46
CA LEU A 17 3.40 -17.08 -13.78
C LEU A 17 4.61 -16.32 -13.21
N LEU A 18 4.39 -15.23 -12.47
CA LEU A 18 5.47 -14.51 -11.76
C LEU A 18 5.29 -14.48 -10.23
N ILE A 19 4.13 -14.90 -9.70
CA ILE A 19 3.88 -14.89 -8.25
C ILE A 19 4.43 -16.17 -7.58
N HIS A 20 4.54 -17.27 -8.33
CA HIS A 20 4.99 -18.55 -7.77
C HIS A 20 6.46 -18.59 -7.35
N ASN A 21 7.30 -17.65 -7.83
CA ASN A 21 8.72 -17.59 -7.47
C ASN A 21 9.02 -16.69 -6.24
N LEU A 22 7.97 -16.23 -5.54
CA LEU A 22 8.05 -15.42 -4.31
C LEU A 22 7.60 -16.20 -3.06
N LEU A 23 7.23 -17.47 -3.19
CA LEU A 23 6.86 -18.35 -2.08
C LEU A 23 8.12 -18.95 -1.43
N THR A 24 8.95 -18.08 -0.89
CA THR A 24 9.79 -18.45 0.26
C THR A 24 9.26 -17.69 1.46
N PRO A 25 8.60 -18.34 2.43
CA PRO A 25 8.08 -17.70 3.64
C PRO A 25 9.18 -17.15 4.55
N SER A 26 10.45 -17.40 4.20
CA SER A 26 11.61 -16.90 4.89
C SER A 26 12.05 -15.55 4.32
N LEU A 27 11.78 -14.48 5.05
CA LEU A 27 12.45 -13.19 4.86
C LEU A 27 13.93 -13.33 5.17
N ASN A 28 14.75 -12.66 4.37
CA ASN A 28 16.18 -12.46 4.63
C ASN A 28 16.47 -10.98 4.92
N THR A 29 17.69 -10.70 5.38
CA THR A 29 18.12 -9.34 5.77
C THR A 29 18.02 -8.33 4.63
N GLU A 30 18.30 -8.72 3.39
CA GLU A 30 18.18 -7.84 2.22
C GLU A 30 16.72 -7.46 1.98
N THR A 31 15.80 -8.43 2.06
CA THR A 31 14.36 -8.19 1.91
C THR A 31 13.84 -7.29 3.02
N LEU A 32 14.30 -7.49 4.26
CA LEU A 32 13.94 -6.65 5.40
C LEU A 32 14.37 -5.20 5.20
N ARG A 33 15.60 -4.97 4.72
CA ARG A 33 16.09 -3.61 4.40
C ARG A 33 15.33 -2.97 3.25
N GLY A 34 14.98 -3.75 2.22
CA GLY A 34 14.12 -3.29 1.13
C GLY A 34 12.74 -2.84 1.63
N LEU A 35 12.12 -3.65 2.50
CA LEU A 35 10.85 -3.29 3.15
C LEU A 35 10.98 -2.03 4.03
N ALA A 36 12.07 -1.91 4.79
CA ALA A 36 12.37 -0.71 5.59
C ALA A 36 12.36 0.55 4.71
N HIS A 37 13.06 0.47 3.57
CA HIS A 37 13.18 1.58 2.64
C HIS A 37 11.82 1.97 2.04
N LEU A 38 11.03 0.97 1.62
CA LEU A 38 9.69 1.19 1.06
C LEU A 38 8.74 1.82 2.09
N ALA A 39 8.83 1.39 3.35
CA ALA A 39 8.04 1.92 4.45
C ALA A 39 8.61 3.22 5.06
N ARG A 40 9.75 3.72 4.57
CA ARG A 40 10.49 4.87 5.12
C ARG A 40 10.81 4.72 6.62
N LEU A 41 11.14 3.51 7.04
CA LEU A 41 11.56 3.18 8.40
C LEU A 41 13.08 3.11 8.49
N GLU A 42 13.63 3.72 9.54
CA GLU A 42 15.04 3.59 9.92
C GLU A 42 15.14 2.56 11.06
N PHE A 43 16.08 1.61 10.93
CA PHE A 43 16.24 0.52 11.89
C PHE A 43 17.61 0.57 12.56
N ASP A 44 17.62 0.19 13.84
CA ASP A 44 18.84 -0.10 14.59
C ASP A 44 19.42 -1.45 14.10
N PRO A 45 20.64 -1.47 13.54
CA PRO A 45 21.29 -2.71 13.08
C PRO A 45 21.40 -3.78 14.17
N ALA A 46 21.47 -3.39 15.45
CA ALA A 46 21.54 -4.33 16.55
C ALA A 46 20.25 -5.15 16.75
N ARG A 47 19.10 -4.63 16.28
CA ARG A 47 17.78 -5.27 16.43
C ARG A 47 17.32 -6.00 15.16
N GLU A 48 18.08 -5.90 14.09
CA GLU A 48 17.72 -6.45 12.77
C GLU A 48 17.46 -7.97 12.84
N GLY A 49 18.30 -8.72 13.56
CA GLY A 49 18.13 -10.18 13.71
C GLY A 49 16.88 -10.58 14.49
N GLN A 50 16.51 -9.82 15.51
CA GLN A 50 15.28 -10.06 16.26
C GLN A 50 14.05 -9.76 15.40
N MET A 51 14.05 -8.63 14.70
CA MET A 51 12.97 -8.23 13.80
C MET A 51 12.74 -9.29 12.71
N LEU A 52 13.83 -9.80 12.12
CA LEU A 52 13.75 -10.86 11.12
C LEU A 52 13.09 -12.12 11.68
N THR A 53 13.44 -12.50 12.91
CA THR A 53 12.86 -13.66 13.60
C THR A 53 11.36 -13.47 13.82
N ASP A 54 10.96 -12.29 14.30
CA ASP A 54 9.56 -12.03 14.65
C ASP A 54 8.67 -11.87 13.40
N LEU A 55 9.17 -11.24 12.33
CA LEU A 55 8.44 -11.17 11.06
C LEU A 55 8.27 -12.53 10.41
N ASN A 56 9.29 -13.39 10.44
CA ASN A 56 9.16 -14.76 9.93
C ASN A 56 8.09 -15.56 10.69
N LYS A 57 8.01 -15.43 12.03
CA LYS A 57 6.91 -16.06 12.81
C LYS A 57 5.53 -15.58 12.38
N ILE A 58 5.37 -14.29 12.08
CA ILE A 58 4.10 -13.73 11.61
C ILE A 58 3.75 -14.30 10.24
N LEU A 59 4.72 -14.39 9.32
CA LEU A 59 4.50 -14.99 8.00
C LEU A 59 4.14 -16.48 8.09
N ASP A 60 4.81 -17.24 8.96
CA ASP A 60 4.48 -18.65 9.21
C ASP A 60 3.06 -18.82 9.76
N TRP A 61 2.60 -17.87 10.60
CA TRP A 61 1.23 -17.86 11.10
C TRP A 61 0.23 -17.54 9.99
N VAL A 62 0.50 -16.54 9.15
CA VAL A 62 -0.36 -16.18 8.00
C VAL A 62 -0.41 -17.30 6.96
N ALA A 63 0.69 -18.04 6.77
CA ALA A 63 0.75 -19.19 5.86
C ALA A 63 -0.25 -20.30 6.21
N GLN A 64 -0.81 -20.31 7.43
CA GLN A 64 -1.90 -21.23 7.77
C GLN A 64 -3.16 -21.01 6.90
N LEU A 65 -3.35 -19.80 6.36
CA LEU A 65 -4.46 -19.48 5.46
C LEU A 65 -4.34 -20.17 4.10
N GLU A 66 -3.14 -20.60 3.68
CA GLU A 66 -2.94 -21.35 2.42
C GLU A 66 -3.63 -22.72 2.42
N LYS A 67 -3.98 -23.25 3.61
CA LYS A 67 -4.69 -24.52 3.75
C LYS A 67 -6.19 -24.39 3.46
N VAL A 68 -6.70 -23.18 3.33
CA VAL A 68 -8.11 -22.91 3.08
C VAL A 68 -8.34 -22.86 1.57
N ASP A 69 -9.19 -23.75 1.06
CA ASP A 69 -9.61 -23.71 -0.33
C ASP A 69 -10.50 -22.49 -0.58
N THR A 70 -10.08 -21.66 -1.53
CA THR A 70 -10.78 -20.45 -1.95
C THR A 70 -11.13 -20.49 -3.43
N ASP A 71 -11.07 -21.67 -4.07
CA ASP A 71 -11.46 -21.81 -5.47
C ASP A 71 -12.92 -21.42 -5.69
N GLY A 72 -13.16 -20.60 -6.72
CA GLY A 72 -14.46 -20.02 -7.01
C GLY A 72 -14.97 -18.94 -6.05
N VAL A 73 -14.26 -18.62 -4.96
CA VAL A 73 -14.65 -17.55 -4.03
C VAL A 73 -14.18 -16.19 -4.55
N GLN A 74 -15.10 -15.26 -4.75
CA GLN A 74 -14.75 -13.90 -5.17
C GLN A 74 -14.11 -13.11 -4.01
N PRO A 75 -13.01 -12.37 -4.24
CA PRO A 75 -12.42 -11.50 -3.23
C PRO A 75 -13.40 -10.44 -2.73
N LEU A 76 -13.47 -10.28 -1.41
CA LEU A 76 -14.26 -9.23 -0.78
C LEU A 76 -13.46 -7.90 -0.79
N VAL A 77 -13.86 -6.96 -1.64
CA VAL A 77 -13.15 -5.68 -1.82
C VAL A 77 -13.70 -4.58 -0.89
N HIS A 78 -15.02 -4.48 -0.80
CA HIS A 78 -15.73 -3.51 0.02
C HIS A 78 -16.91 -4.19 0.70
N LEU A 79 -17.27 -3.73 1.90
CA LEU A 79 -18.48 -4.18 2.60
C LEU A 79 -19.74 -3.46 2.10
N SER A 80 -19.58 -2.29 1.48
CA SER A 80 -20.70 -1.50 0.95
C SER A 80 -21.04 -1.91 -0.49
N HIS A 81 -22.32 -1.73 -0.84
CA HIS A 81 -22.85 -1.97 -2.19
C HIS A 81 -22.89 -0.68 -3.03
N GLU A 82 -22.20 0.37 -2.58
CA GLU A 82 -22.23 1.67 -3.23
C GLU A 82 -21.47 1.62 -4.55
N ILE A 83 -22.13 2.07 -5.61
CA ILE A 83 -21.59 2.06 -6.97
C ILE A 83 -21.70 3.49 -7.49
N ASN A 84 -20.60 4.02 -8.01
CA ASN A 84 -20.57 5.34 -8.65
C ASN A 84 -21.07 6.49 -7.76
N VAL A 85 -20.73 6.48 -6.47
CA VAL A 85 -20.96 7.64 -5.59
C VAL A 85 -19.97 8.73 -5.96
N LEU A 86 -20.37 9.60 -6.88
CA LEU A 86 -19.57 10.71 -7.35
C LEU A 86 -19.85 11.97 -6.53
N ARG A 87 -18.79 12.76 -6.32
CA ARG A 87 -18.90 14.12 -5.78
C ARG A 87 -19.30 15.07 -6.91
N ASP A 88 -20.22 15.99 -6.64
CA ASP A 88 -20.56 17.08 -7.57
C ASP A 88 -19.32 17.92 -7.91
N ASP A 89 -19.21 18.36 -9.16
CA ASP A 89 -18.10 19.20 -9.63
C ASP A 89 -18.30 20.66 -9.25
N VAL A 90 -18.31 20.93 -7.94
CA VAL A 90 -18.39 22.27 -7.36
C VAL A 90 -17.12 22.55 -6.60
N ALA A 91 -16.45 23.66 -6.91
CA ALA A 91 -15.26 24.10 -6.19
C ALA A 91 -15.65 24.58 -4.78
N THR A 92 -14.96 24.08 -3.76
CA THR A 92 -15.16 24.51 -2.36
C THR A 92 -13.80 24.68 -1.71
N ASN A 93 -13.55 25.86 -1.12
CA ASN A 93 -12.35 26.09 -0.33
C ASN A 93 -12.72 26.01 1.16
N SER A 94 -12.61 24.80 1.73
CA SER A 94 -13.12 24.48 3.06
C SER A 94 -12.15 24.80 4.20
N ILE A 95 -10.89 25.11 3.88
CA ILE A 95 -9.82 25.27 4.88
C ILE A 95 -9.10 26.59 4.62
N SER A 96 -8.93 27.41 5.67
CA SER A 96 -8.12 28.61 5.59
C SER A 96 -6.64 28.26 5.53
N HIS A 97 -5.83 29.12 4.93
CA HIS A 97 -4.38 28.94 4.87
C HIS A 97 -3.75 28.72 6.26
N GLN A 98 -4.17 29.50 7.26
CA GLN A 98 -3.71 29.39 8.64
C GLN A 98 -4.07 28.03 9.27
N ASP A 99 -5.29 27.53 9.00
CA ASP A 99 -5.72 26.22 9.48
C ASP A 99 -4.95 25.08 8.83
N GLY A 100 -4.68 25.19 7.52
CA GLY A 100 -3.89 24.19 6.79
C GLY A 100 -2.46 24.05 7.31
N LEU A 101 -1.85 25.16 7.76
CA LEU A 101 -0.50 25.18 8.32
C LEU A 101 -0.44 24.97 9.83
N ARG A 102 -1.57 24.78 10.52
CA ARG A 102 -1.61 24.72 11.99
C ARG A 102 -0.74 23.59 12.56
N ASN A 103 -0.75 22.43 11.92
CA ASN A 103 -0.04 21.22 12.38
C ASN A 103 1.31 20.99 11.69
N ALA A 104 1.78 21.94 10.87
CA ALA A 104 3.05 21.80 10.17
C ALA A 104 4.24 21.79 11.14
N PRO A 105 5.10 20.75 11.17
CA PRO A 105 6.26 20.72 12.06
C PRO A 105 7.25 21.86 11.79
N ARG A 106 7.39 22.25 10.52
CA ARG A 106 8.13 23.44 10.08
C ARG A 106 7.35 24.11 8.95
N LYS A 107 7.18 25.41 9.04
CA LYS A 107 6.52 26.24 8.03
C LYS A 107 7.24 27.57 7.87
N ASP A 108 7.09 28.15 6.70
CA ASP A 108 7.30 29.57 6.45
C ASP A 108 5.94 30.31 6.49
N SER A 109 5.93 31.60 6.19
CA SER A 109 4.70 32.41 6.11
C SER A 109 3.61 31.68 5.33
N ASP A 110 3.94 31.13 4.15
CA ASP A 110 2.94 30.54 3.25
C ASP A 110 3.11 29.04 2.95
N TYR A 111 4.21 28.40 3.37
CA TYR A 111 4.61 27.09 2.86
C TYR A 111 5.02 26.10 3.94
N PHE A 112 4.85 24.80 3.68
CA PHE A 112 5.50 23.74 4.45
C PHE A 112 6.99 23.71 4.13
N ARG A 113 7.83 23.68 5.17
CA ARG A 113 9.28 23.65 5.01
C ARG A 113 9.80 22.23 5.16
N VAL A 114 10.38 21.70 4.08
CA VAL A 114 11.01 20.37 4.05
C VAL A 114 12.51 20.49 3.70
N PRO A 115 13.35 19.52 4.08
CA PRO A 115 14.74 19.46 3.61
C PRO A 115 14.81 19.46 2.08
N LYS A 116 15.82 20.14 1.53
CA LYS A 116 16.05 20.14 0.08
C LYS A 116 16.39 18.72 -0.38
N VAL A 117 15.73 18.26 -1.43
CA VAL A 117 16.13 17.02 -2.14
C VAL A 117 17.42 17.33 -2.90
N LEU A 118 18.48 16.60 -2.58
CA LEU A 118 19.76 16.63 -3.28
C LEU A 118 19.91 15.32 -4.04
N ASP A 119 20.45 15.40 -5.26
CA ASP A 119 20.80 14.24 -6.11
C ASP A 119 22.22 13.75 -5.81
#